data_AF-A5G778-F1
#
_entry.id   AF-A5G778-F1
#
_cell.length_a   1.000
_cell.length_b   1.000
_cell.length_c   1.000
_cell.angle_alpha   90.00
_cell.angle_beta   90.00
_cell.angle_gamma   90.00
#
_symmetry.space_group_name_H-M   'P 1'
#
loop_
_entity.id
_entity.type
_entity.pdbx_description
1 polymer ?
#
loop_
_entity_poly.entity_id
_entity_poly.type
_entity_poly.pdbx_seq_one_letter_code
_entity_poly.pdbx_strand_id
1 'polypeptide(L)'
;MNEALVTRTRETICMESTTGPGWEDLLETLRRERGVILLLGATDSGKSTLARFLVAGLTATGLTVALVDTDVGQSALCLPGTVGVKLFRSSADLADYRCEQFSFLGSANPARLVPRLLETTGRLTELARSRAEVVLIDTTGLISGELGRGLKLAKIRVTLPDQIIALQRRDECEPILGQLDELVIRRIHPHPAARTRSKESRSRIRRERLAAYFANATPAEMLLHGDEVELYRLGERVSLRHEQLAAGTVIGLNHGDETLGLGLVMEADREGITFRSPLGSLAGVKRVVFGDVAL
;
A
#
# COMPACT_ATOMS: atom_id res chain seq x y z
N MET A 1 41.26 -10.93 19.52
CA MET A 1 40.38 -11.68 20.45
C MET A 1 39.03 -11.00 20.45
N ASN A 2 37.99 -11.77 20.12
CA ASN A 2 36.57 -11.44 19.93
C ASN A 2 36.14 -10.71 18.64
N GLU A 3 36.33 -11.42 17.53
CA GLU A 3 35.24 -11.70 16.59
C GLU A 3 34.09 -12.41 17.32
N ALA A 4 33.01 -11.70 17.63
CA ALA A 4 31.67 -12.25 17.86
C ALA A 4 30.77 -11.08 18.22
N LEU A 5 29.98 -10.58 17.26
CA LEU A 5 28.72 -9.83 17.45
C LEU A 5 28.10 -9.29 16.13
N VAL A 6 28.75 -9.51 14.98
CA VAL A 6 28.15 -9.22 13.66
C VAL A 6 27.49 -10.47 13.08
N THR A 7 26.40 -10.92 13.71
CA THR A 7 25.51 -11.94 13.14
C THR A 7 24.06 -11.58 13.49
N ARG A 8 23.45 -10.76 12.64
CA ARG A 8 21.99 -10.60 12.56
C ARG A 8 21.53 -10.87 11.12
N THR A 9 21.13 -12.12 10.94
CA THR A 9 19.98 -12.57 10.13
C THR A 9 19.96 -12.13 8.66
N ARG A 10 20.80 -12.78 7.84
CA ARG A 10 20.44 -13.06 6.45
C ARG A 10 19.42 -14.20 6.46
N GLU A 11 18.13 -13.89 6.45
CA GLU A 11 17.12 -14.83 5.97
C GLU A 11 17.28 -14.94 4.46
N THR A 12 18.17 -15.83 4.03
CA THR A 12 18.04 -16.47 2.72
C THR A 12 16.75 -17.28 2.78
N ILE A 13 15.65 -16.70 2.32
CA ILE A 13 14.39 -17.42 2.12
C ILE A 13 14.67 -18.43 1.02
N CYS A 14 14.94 -19.69 1.40
CA CYS A 14 14.87 -20.82 0.50
C CYS A 14 13.45 -20.86 -0.10
N MET A 15 13.31 -20.47 -1.36
CA MET A 15 12.02 -20.41 -2.08
C MET A 15 11.39 -21.78 -2.36
N GLU A 16 12.08 -22.89 -2.05
CA GLU A 16 11.66 -24.25 -2.43
C GLU A 16 10.56 -24.86 -1.55
N SER A 17 10.13 -24.23 -0.46
CA SER A 17 9.09 -24.80 0.45
C SER A 17 7.91 -23.88 0.76
N THR A 18 7.73 -22.78 0.01
CA THR A 18 6.73 -21.73 0.32
C THR A 18 5.69 -21.48 -0.78
N THR A 19 5.62 -22.34 -1.80
CA THR A 19 4.71 -22.18 -2.94
C THR A 19 3.33 -22.73 -2.63
N GLY A 20 2.29 -21.94 -2.90
CA GLY A 20 0.90 -22.38 -2.78
C GLY A 20 0.45 -23.21 -4.00
N PRO A 21 -0.66 -23.97 -3.88
CA PRO A 21 -1.20 -24.74 -4.99
C PRO A 21 -1.49 -23.86 -6.22
N GLY A 22 -0.95 -24.23 -7.39
CA GLY A 22 -1.18 -23.54 -8.67
C GLY A 22 -0.43 -22.22 -8.84
N TRP A 23 0.48 -21.86 -7.93
CA TRP A 23 1.22 -20.60 -8.00
C TRP A 23 2.26 -20.60 -9.13
N GLU A 24 2.92 -21.74 -9.38
CA GLU A 24 3.92 -21.89 -10.45
C GLU A 24 3.26 -21.82 -11.84
N ASP A 25 2.12 -22.49 -12.02
CA ASP A 25 1.33 -22.40 -13.26
C ASP A 25 0.84 -20.97 -13.51
N LEU A 26 0.41 -20.27 -12.45
CA LEU A 26 0.05 -18.87 -12.55
C LEU A 26 1.26 -18.02 -12.96
N LEU A 27 2.42 -18.23 -12.34
CA LEU A 27 3.63 -17.48 -12.65
C LEU A 27 3.99 -17.62 -14.14
N GLU A 28 4.00 -18.84 -14.66
CA GLU A 28 4.31 -19.07 -16.08
C GLU A 28 3.25 -18.47 -17.01
N THR A 29 1.98 -18.52 -16.60
CA THR A 29 0.88 -17.86 -17.32
C THR A 29 1.11 -16.34 -17.40
N LEU A 30 1.37 -15.69 -16.27
CA LEU A 30 1.57 -14.24 -16.21
C LEU A 30 2.86 -13.79 -16.90
N ARG A 31 3.88 -14.64 -16.95
CA ARG A 31 5.10 -14.41 -17.72
C ARG A 31 4.81 -14.24 -19.21
N ARG A 32 3.90 -15.06 -19.75
CA ARG A 32 3.50 -15.04 -21.16
C ARG A 32 2.48 -13.95 -21.46
N GLU A 33 1.43 -13.86 -20.66
CA GLU A 33 0.27 -13.00 -20.94
C GLU A 33 0.51 -11.54 -20.55
N ARG A 34 1.26 -11.31 -19.45
CA ARG A 34 1.62 -9.98 -18.95
C ARG A 34 0.38 -9.10 -18.70
N GLY A 35 0.59 -7.79 -18.61
CA GLY A 35 -0.49 -6.81 -18.46
C GLY A 35 -0.78 -6.44 -17.00
N VAL A 36 -1.98 -5.92 -16.76
CA VAL A 36 -2.47 -5.44 -15.48
C VAL A 36 -3.30 -6.52 -14.80
N ILE A 37 -2.87 -6.95 -13.62
CA ILE A 37 -3.46 -8.05 -12.87
C ILE A 37 -3.92 -7.55 -11.50
N LEU A 38 -5.20 -7.71 -11.22
CA LEU A 38 -5.78 -7.35 -9.93
C LEU A 38 -5.91 -8.56 -9.02
N LEU A 39 -5.34 -8.47 -7.81
CA LEU A 39 -5.47 -9.51 -6.79
C LEU A 39 -6.72 -9.24 -5.94
N LEU A 40 -7.66 -10.19 -5.97
CA LEU A 40 -8.91 -10.14 -5.22
C LEU A 40 -8.95 -11.27 -4.19
N GLY A 41 -9.57 -11.04 -3.03
CA GLY A 41 -9.65 -12.04 -1.98
C GLY A 41 -9.93 -11.45 -0.62
N ALA A 42 -10.46 -12.28 0.29
CA ALA A 42 -10.80 -11.87 1.65
C ALA A 42 -9.57 -11.41 2.44
N THR A 43 -9.81 -10.79 3.60
CA THR A 43 -8.74 -10.48 4.55
C THR A 43 -8.02 -11.77 4.95
N ASP A 44 -6.69 -11.73 5.04
CA ASP A 44 -5.86 -12.88 5.41
C ASP A 44 -5.92 -14.08 4.43
N SER A 45 -6.31 -13.86 3.16
CA SER A 45 -6.32 -14.90 2.11
C SER A 45 -4.94 -15.16 1.47
N GLY A 46 -3.91 -14.41 1.85
CA GLY A 46 -2.55 -14.57 1.32
C GLY A 46 -2.21 -13.75 0.07
N LYS A 47 -3.04 -12.77 -0.32
CA LYS A 47 -2.80 -11.90 -1.50
C LYS A 47 -1.41 -11.28 -1.53
N SER A 48 -1.00 -10.61 -0.45
CA SER A 48 0.32 -9.96 -0.40
C SER A 48 1.48 -10.95 -0.44
N THR A 49 1.28 -12.17 0.07
CA THR A 49 2.26 -13.26 -0.07
C THR A 49 2.36 -13.74 -1.51
N LEU A 50 1.22 -13.95 -2.17
CA LEU A 50 1.19 -14.27 -3.60
C LEU A 50 1.82 -13.15 -4.43
N ALA A 51 1.50 -11.89 -4.15
CA ALA A 51 2.07 -10.73 -4.83
C ALA A 51 3.60 -10.77 -4.75
N ARG A 52 4.16 -10.99 -3.54
CA ARG A 52 5.61 -11.09 -3.34
C ARG A 52 6.22 -12.27 -4.13
N PHE A 53 5.56 -13.42 -4.14
CA PHE A 53 6.00 -14.58 -4.92
C PHE A 53 6.03 -14.28 -6.42
N LEU A 54 4.94 -13.70 -6.96
CA LEU A 54 4.83 -13.34 -8.37
C LEU A 54 5.85 -12.28 -8.77
N VAL A 55 6.02 -11.23 -7.97
CA VAL A 55 7.07 -10.21 -8.21
C VAL A 55 8.43 -10.89 -8.31
N ALA A 56 8.80 -11.74 -7.34
CA ALA A 56 10.09 -12.40 -7.33
C ALA A 56 10.29 -13.29 -8.56
N GLY A 57 9.32 -14.14 -8.88
CA GLY A 57 9.38 -15.05 -10.01
C GLY A 57 9.44 -14.33 -11.35
N LEU A 58 8.56 -13.34 -11.59
CA LEU A 58 8.51 -12.62 -12.86
C LEU A 58 9.77 -11.78 -13.07
N THR A 59 10.24 -11.10 -12.03
CA THR A 59 11.47 -10.29 -12.12
C THR A 59 12.72 -11.15 -12.35
N ALA A 60 12.75 -12.37 -11.81
CA ALA A 60 13.83 -13.33 -12.08
C ALA A 60 13.88 -13.78 -13.55
N THR A 61 12.79 -13.62 -14.31
CA THR A 61 12.77 -13.88 -15.76
C THR A 61 13.20 -12.68 -16.61
N GLY A 62 13.60 -11.56 -15.97
CA GLY A 62 14.03 -10.34 -16.63
C GLY A 62 12.91 -9.35 -16.95
N LEU A 63 11.67 -9.63 -16.52
CA LEU A 63 10.55 -8.71 -16.71
C LEU A 63 10.60 -7.56 -15.71
N THR A 64 10.24 -6.36 -16.16
CA THR A 64 9.95 -5.26 -15.23
C THR A 64 8.55 -5.41 -14.67
N VAL A 65 8.44 -5.50 -13.34
CA VAL A 65 7.18 -5.70 -12.62
C VAL A 65 6.87 -4.48 -11.76
N ALA A 66 5.66 -3.94 -11.84
CA ALA A 66 5.15 -2.96 -10.88
C ALA A 66 4.25 -3.65 -9.86
N LEU A 67 4.41 -3.30 -8.58
CA LEU A 67 3.42 -3.63 -7.54
C LEU A 67 2.74 -2.34 -7.07
N VAL A 68 1.46 -2.21 -7.37
CA VAL A 68 0.59 -1.15 -6.86
C VAL A 68 -0.11 -1.68 -5.60
N ASP A 69 0.32 -1.20 -4.43
CA ASP A 69 -0.27 -1.56 -3.15
C ASP A 69 -1.39 -0.58 -2.81
N THR A 70 -2.62 -1.10 -2.77
CA THR A 70 -3.81 -0.32 -2.51
C THR A 70 -4.48 -0.68 -1.18
N ASP A 71 -3.80 -1.46 -0.33
CA ASP A 71 -4.28 -1.81 1.01
C ASP A 71 -3.81 -0.80 2.05
N VAL A 72 -4.57 0.30 2.16
CA VAL A 72 -4.35 1.35 3.17
C VAL A 72 -4.33 0.83 4.62
N GLY A 73 -4.86 -0.37 4.88
CA GLY A 73 -4.99 -0.93 6.22
C GLY A 73 -3.86 -1.89 6.61
N GLN A 74 -3.40 -2.74 5.70
CA GLN A 74 -2.47 -3.84 5.95
C GLN A 74 -1.36 -3.96 4.91
N SER A 75 -1.11 -2.89 4.15
CA SER A 75 -0.02 -2.77 3.17
C SER A 75 1.26 -3.49 3.61
N ALA A 76 1.83 -4.33 2.76
CA ALA A 76 3.14 -4.95 2.99
C ALA A 76 4.28 -4.11 2.39
N LEU A 77 3.98 -3.29 1.38
CA LEU A 77 4.96 -2.52 0.61
C LEU A 77 5.14 -1.08 1.12
N CYS A 78 4.05 -0.47 1.57
CA CYS A 78 3.95 0.94 1.93
C CYS A 78 3.59 1.12 3.41
N LEU A 79 3.52 2.36 3.87
CA LEU A 79 3.11 2.69 5.25
C LEU A 79 1.58 2.62 5.41
N PRO A 80 1.06 2.39 6.62
CA PRO A 80 -0.38 2.46 6.87
C PRO A 80 -0.98 3.80 6.43
N GLY A 81 -2.19 3.76 5.87
CA GLY A 81 -2.88 4.94 5.35
C GLY A 81 -2.36 5.43 4.00
N THR A 82 -1.54 4.65 3.30
CA THR A 82 -0.99 5.01 1.99
C THR A 82 -1.46 4.08 0.88
N VAL A 83 -1.45 4.60 -0.34
CA VAL A 83 -1.49 3.83 -1.59
C VAL A 83 -0.19 4.12 -2.31
N GLY A 84 0.51 3.09 -2.80
CA GLY A 84 1.83 3.28 -3.37
C GLY A 84 2.18 2.28 -4.45
N VAL A 85 3.32 2.53 -5.10
CA VAL A 85 3.86 1.71 -6.16
C VAL A 85 5.36 1.49 -5.98
N LYS A 86 5.83 0.30 -6.32
CA LYS A 86 7.26 -0.02 -6.51
C LYS A 86 7.46 -0.66 -7.87
N LEU A 87 8.53 -0.28 -8.56
CA LEU A 87 9.02 -0.97 -9.76
C LEU A 87 10.15 -1.92 -9.36
N PHE A 88 10.04 -3.16 -9.83
CA PHE A 88 11.05 -4.21 -9.72
C PHE A 88 11.60 -4.44 -11.11
N ARG A 89 12.77 -3.87 -11.36
CA ARG A 89 13.50 -3.94 -12.64
C ARG A 89 14.47 -5.11 -12.65
N SER A 90 14.89 -5.55 -11.46
CA SER A 90 15.75 -6.72 -11.28
C SER A 90 15.49 -7.40 -9.94
N SER A 91 15.98 -8.63 -9.78
CA SER A 91 15.89 -9.35 -8.50
C SER A 91 16.58 -8.63 -7.35
N ALA A 92 17.52 -7.72 -7.62
CA ALA A 92 18.16 -6.88 -6.60
C ALA A 92 17.14 -5.94 -5.90
N ASP A 93 16.09 -5.51 -6.61
CA ASP A 93 15.06 -4.63 -6.04
C ASP A 93 14.22 -5.30 -4.95
N LEU A 94 14.26 -6.64 -4.86
CA LEU A 94 13.59 -7.39 -3.79
C LEU A 94 14.25 -7.19 -2.42
N ALA A 95 15.52 -6.76 -2.39
CA ALA A 95 16.25 -6.48 -1.16
C ALA A 95 15.67 -5.27 -0.42
N ASP A 96 15.15 -4.28 -1.16
CA ASP A 96 14.45 -3.12 -0.61
C ASP A 96 12.97 -3.13 -1.01
N TYR A 97 12.19 -3.96 -0.33
CA TYR A 97 10.75 -4.12 -0.58
C TYR A 97 9.93 -2.98 0.05
N ARG A 98 10.13 -1.75 -0.44
CA ARG A 98 9.43 -0.53 0.01
C ARG A 98 8.98 0.30 -1.19
N CYS A 99 7.82 0.94 -1.11
CA CYS A 99 7.30 1.76 -2.20
C CYS A 99 8.29 2.86 -2.63
N GLU A 100 8.43 3.04 -3.95
CA GLU A 100 9.20 4.13 -4.56
C GLU A 100 8.39 5.43 -4.56
N GLN A 101 7.08 5.32 -4.78
CA GLN A 101 6.14 6.44 -4.76
C GLN A 101 4.88 6.05 -4.00
N PHE A 102 4.33 6.99 -3.23
CA PHE A 102 3.09 6.75 -2.49
C PHE A 102 2.33 8.05 -2.23
N SER A 103 1.05 7.91 -1.88
CA SER A 103 0.17 8.98 -1.46
C SER A 103 -0.44 8.61 -0.10
N PHE A 104 -0.18 9.43 0.91
CA PHE A 104 -0.84 9.32 2.20
C PHE A 104 -2.25 9.91 2.13
N LEU A 105 -3.24 9.06 2.43
CA LEU A 105 -4.66 9.42 2.34
C LEU A 105 -5.25 9.84 3.69
N GLY A 106 -4.49 9.71 4.78
CA GLY A 106 -4.91 10.14 6.11
C GLY A 106 -5.81 9.17 6.87
N SER A 107 -6.10 7.98 6.34
CA SER A 107 -6.81 6.94 7.09
C SER A 107 -6.46 5.53 6.63
N ALA A 108 -6.34 4.63 7.60
CA ALA A 108 -6.21 3.19 7.35
C ALA A 108 -7.57 2.49 7.14
N ASN A 109 -8.68 3.23 7.21
CA ASN A 109 -10.02 2.72 6.93
C ASN A 109 -10.46 3.10 5.51
N PRO A 110 -10.52 2.14 4.56
CA PRO A 110 -10.88 2.44 3.17
C PRO A 110 -12.30 3.03 3.03
N ALA A 111 -13.20 2.77 3.98
CA ALA A 111 -14.57 3.30 3.96
C ALA A 111 -14.63 4.83 4.04
N ARG A 112 -13.64 5.47 4.67
CA ARG A 112 -13.61 6.93 4.88
C ARG A 112 -13.03 7.71 3.70
N LEU A 113 -12.48 7.01 2.70
CA LEU A 113 -11.61 7.60 1.68
C LEU A 113 -11.95 7.13 0.26
N VAL A 114 -13.13 6.55 0.04
CA VAL A 114 -13.45 5.85 -1.21
C VAL A 114 -13.09 6.66 -2.46
N PRO A 115 -13.49 7.95 -2.61
CA PRO A 115 -13.14 8.73 -3.80
C PRO A 115 -11.62 8.87 -4.00
N ARG A 116 -10.89 9.32 -2.97
CA ARG A 116 -9.44 9.54 -3.02
C ARG A 116 -8.65 8.24 -3.20
N LEU A 117 -9.10 7.16 -2.58
CA LEU A 117 -8.53 5.83 -2.73
C LEU A 117 -8.65 5.36 -4.19
N LEU A 118 -9.81 5.55 -4.83
CA LEU A 118 -10.03 5.16 -6.21
C LEU A 118 -9.22 6.02 -7.19
N GLU A 119 -9.26 7.36 -7.03
CA GLU A 119 -8.48 8.31 -7.82
C GLU A 119 -6.98 7.97 -7.79
N THR A 120 -6.43 7.78 -6.58
CA THR A 120 -5.01 7.44 -6.40
C THR A 120 -4.68 6.06 -6.95
N THR A 121 -5.57 5.07 -6.76
CA THR A 121 -5.40 3.72 -7.31
C THR A 121 -5.32 3.76 -8.84
N GLY A 122 -6.22 4.49 -9.50
CA GLY A 122 -6.21 4.63 -10.96
C GLY A 122 -4.93 5.32 -11.45
N ARG A 123 -4.58 6.47 -10.86
CA ARG A 123 -3.37 7.24 -11.22
C ARG A 123 -2.08 6.41 -11.10
N LEU A 124 -1.89 5.70 -9.99
CA LEU A 124 -0.69 4.87 -9.80
C LEU A 124 -0.70 3.61 -10.67
N THR A 125 -1.88 3.09 -11.03
CA THR A 125 -1.99 1.99 -11.99
C THR A 125 -1.59 2.43 -13.39
N GLU A 126 -2.03 3.61 -13.84
CA GLU A 126 -1.64 4.15 -15.15
C GLU A 126 -0.13 4.47 -15.20
N LEU A 127 0.41 5.04 -14.12
CA LEU A 127 1.85 5.22 -13.99
C LEU A 127 2.60 3.88 -14.11
N ALA A 128 2.15 2.85 -13.39
CA ALA A 128 2.73 1.51 -13.42
C ALA A 128 2.64 0.88 -14.81
N ARG A 129 1.48 1.00 -15.48
CA ARG A 129 1.21 0.49 -16.84
C ARG A 129 2.20 1.08 -17.85
N SER A 130 2.59 2.34 -17.70
CA SER A 130 3.56 2.99 -18.58
C SER A 130 5.03 2.60 -18.34
N ARG A 131 5.33 1.87 -17.26
CA ARG A 131 6.71 1.64 -16.79
C ARG A 131 7.06 0.17 -16.52
N ALA A 132 6.10 -0.74 -16.63
CA ALA A 132 6.29 -2.15 -16.35
C ALA A 132 5.57 -3.02 -17.39
N GLU A 133 6.12 -4.21 -17.62
CA GLU A 133 5.51 -5.22 -18.47
C GLU A 133 4.38 -5.95 -17.73
N VAL A 134 4.50 -6.08 -16.41
CA VAL A 134 3.48 -6.67 -15.55
C VAL A 134 3.14 -5.73 -14.41
N VAL A 135 1.87 -5.41 -14.20
CA VAL A 135 1.38 -4.60 -13.08
C VAL A 135 0.53 -5.48 -12.17
N LEU A 136 1.02 -5.74 -10.97
CA LEU A 136 0.24 -6.42 -9.93
C LEU A 136 -0.41 -5.36 -9.03
N ILE A 137 -1.72 -5.46 -8.86
CA ILE A 137 -2.49 -4.57 -7.97
C ILE A 137 -2.90 -5.37 -6.74
N ASP A 138 -2.22 -5.15 -5.61
CA ASP A 138 -2.61 -5.73 -4.32
C ASP A 138 -3.73 -4.89 -3.72
N THR A 139 -4.78 -5.55 -3.24
CA THR A 139 -6.00 -4.88 -2.79
C THR A 139 -6.39 -5.25 -1.37
N THR A 140 -7.17 -4.38 -0.73
CA THR A 140 -7.71 -4.63 0.62
C THR A 140 -8.46 -5.96 0.74
N GLY A 141 -8.52 -6.53 1.92
CA GLY A 141 -9.34 -7.73 2.18
C GLY A 141 -10.86 -7.49 2.31
N LEU A 142 -11.34 -6.26 2.08
CA LEU A 142 -12.75 -5.90 2.21
C LEU A 142 -13.53 -6.30 0.94
N ILE A 143 -14.15 -7.47 0.97
CA ILE A 143 -14.95 -8.01 -0.16
C ILE A 143 -16.43 -8.22 0.19
N SER A 144 -16.77 -8.25 1.48
CA SER A 144 -18.12 -8.53 1.96
C SER A 144 -18.95 -7.25 2.15
N GLY A 145 -20.27 -7.39 2.08
CA GLY A 145 -21.22 -6.29 2.20
C GLY A 145 -21.25 -5.38 0.97
N GLU A 146 -22.22 -4.46 0.92
CA GLU A 146 -22.40 -3.54 -0.22
C GLU A 146 -21.17 -2.65 -0.43
N LEU A 147 -20.59 -2.12 0.66
CA LEU A 147 -19.38 -1.31 0.59
C LEU A 147 -18.19 -2.09 0.00
N GLY A 148 -17.97 -3.33 0.45
CA GLY A 148 -16.87 -4.15 -0.05
C GLY A 148 -17.04 -4.47 -1.53
N ARG A 149 -18.25 -4.89 -1.93
CA ARG A 149 -18.57 -5.16 -3.33
C ARG A 149 -18.41 -3.92 -4.21
N GLY A 150 -19.01 -2.79 -3.80
CA GLY A 150 -18.94 -1.52 -4.52
C GLY A 150 -17.50 -1.01 -4.65
N LEU A 151 -16.71 -1.07 -3.57
CA LEU A 151 -15.30 -0.65 -3.61
C LEU A 151 -14.47 -1.50 -4.58
N LYS A 152 -14.70 -2.82 -4.65
CA LYS A 152 -13.98 -3.71 -5.56
C LYS A 152 -14.36 -3.49 -7.01
N LEU A 153 -15.65 -3.37 -7.30
CA LEU A 153 -16.12 -3.03 -8.65
C LEU A 153 -15.58 -1.67 -9.10
N ALA A 154 -15.60 -0.67 -8.22
CA ALA A 154 -15.05 0.64 -8.53
C ALA A 154 -13.53 0.59 -8.76
N LYS A 155 -12.78 -0.20 -7.97
CA LYS A 155 -11.34 -0.43 -8.20
C LYS A 155 -11.11 -1.05 -9.58
N ILE A 156 -11.83 -2.10 -9.94
CA ILE A 156 -11.73 -2.74 -11.26
C ILE A 156 -11.98 -1.73 -12.39
N ARG A 157 -12.98 -0.85 -12.24
CA ARG A 157 -13.30 0.19 -13.24
C ARG A 157 -12.20 1.23 -13.40
N VAL A 158 -11.55 1.67 -12.32
CA VAL A 158 -10.49 2.70 -12.41
C VAL A 158 -9.13 2.11 -12.75
N THR A 159 -8.93 0.80 -12.59
CA THR A 159 -7.66 0.14 -12.91
C THR A 159 -7.66 -0.55 -14.26
N LEU A 160 -8.84 -0.90 -14.80
CA LEU A 160 -9.02 -1.64 -16.06
C LEU A 160 -8.02 -2.81 -16.17
N PRO A 161 -8.09 -3.79 -15.25
CA PRO A 161 -7.18 -4.91 -15.25
C PRO A 161 -7.47 -5.82 -16.46
N ASP A 162 -6.44 -6.41 -17.04
CA ASP A 162 -6.59 -7.42 -18.09
C ASP A 162 -7.05 -8.76 -17.49
N GLN A 163 -6.67 -9.01 -16.22
CA GLN A 163 -7.02 -10.24 -15.51
C GLN A 163 -7.24 -10.01 -14.01
N ILE A 164 -8.07 -10.86 -13.41
CA ILE A 164 -8.28 -10.91 -11.96
C ILE A 164 -7.82 -12.27 -11.43
N ILE A 165 -6.96 -12.25 -10.41
CA ILE A 165 -6.62 -13.44 -9.62
C ILE A 165 -7.43 -13.40 -8.34
N ALA A 166 -8.38 -14.32 -8.21
CA ALA A 166 -9.27 -14.43 -7.07
C ALA A 166 -8.75 -15.51 -6.09
N LEU A 167 -8.27 -15.06 -4.94
CA LEU A 167 -7.81 -15.91 -3.83
C LEU A 167 -8.97 -16.18 -2.88
N GLN A 168 -9.58 -17.36 -2.99
CA GLN A 168 -10.78 -17.73 -2.24
C GLN A 168 -10.78 -19.21 -1.85
N ARG A 169 -11.35 -19.54 -0.70
CA ARG A 169 -11.44 -20.93 -0.24
C ARG A 169 -12.66 -21.63 -0.81
N ARG A 170 -13.73 -20.86 -0.99
CA ARG A 170 -15.00 -21.30 -1.55
C ARG A 170 -15.43 -20.29 -2.60
N ASP A 171 -16.42 -19.47 -2.27
CA ASP A 171 -17.13 -18.56 -3.15
C ASP A 171 -17.10 -17.11 -2.65
N GLU A 172 -16.16 -16.78 -1.75
CA GLU A 172 -16.19 -15.50 -1.05
C GLU A 172 -16.07 -14.29 -2.00
N CYS A 173 -15.43 -14.45 -3.16
CA CYS A 173 -15.30 -13.39 -4.16
C CYS A 173 -16.43 -13.40 -5.21
N GLU A 174 -17.23 -14.47 -5.30
CA GLU A 174 -18.25 -14.63 -6.35
C GLU A 174 -19.31 -13.53 -6.39
N PRO A 175 -19.75 -12.93 -5.26
CA PRO A 175 -20.64 -11.77 -5.30
C PRO A 175 -20.07 -10.55 -6.06
N ILE A 176 -18.76 -10.51 -6.29
CA ILE A 176 -18.08 -9.49 -7.10
C ILE A 176 -17.82 -10.06 -8.50
N LEU A 177 -17.24 -11.26 -8.59
CA LEU A 177 -16.80 -11.88 -9.84
C LEU A 177 -17.95 -12.20 -10.79
N GLY A 178 -19.11 -12.60 -10.27
CA GLY A 178 -20.30 -12.89 -11.08
C GLY A 178 -20.95 -11.66 -11.73
N GLN A 179 -20.34 -10.48 -11.62
CA GLN A 179 -20.75 -9.24 -12.30
C GLN A 179 -19.77 -8.85 -13.42
N LEU A 180 -18.81 -9.72 -13.75
CA LEU A 180 -17.64 -9.40 -14.59
C LEU A 180 -17.48 -10.43 -15.72
N ASP A 181 -18.47 -10.52 -16.60
CA ASP A 181 -18.56 -11.60 -17.59
C ASP A 181 -17.46 -11.56 -18.68
N GLU A 182 -16.84 -10.40 -18.92
CA GLU A 182 -15.85 -10.19 -19.99
C GLU A 182 -14.39 -10.27 -19.52
N LEU A 183 -14.14 -10.40 -18.21
CA LEU A 183 -12.80 -10.39 -17.64
C LEU A 183 -12.22 -11.80 -17.48
N VAL A 184 -10.92 -11.93 -17.73
CA VAL A 184 -10.20 -13.18 -17.44
C VAL A 184 -10.07 -13.33 -15.92
N ILE A 185 -10.78 -14.32 -15.36
CA ILE A 185 -10.80 -14.58 -13.91
C ILE A 185 -10.14 -15.93 -13.62
N ARG A 186 -9.06 -15.90 -12.84
CA ARG A 186 -8.35 -17.11 -12.38
C ARG A 186 -8.57 -17.27 -10.88
N ARG A 187 -9.16 -18.40 -10.49
CA ARG A 187 -9.46 -18.72 -9.08
C ARG A 187 -8.34 -19.58 -8.50
N ILE A 188 -7.77 -19.14 -7.39
CA ILE A 188 -6.65 -19.80 -6.71
C ILE A 188 -7.01 -20.06 -5.25
N HIS A 189 -6.70 -21.26 -4.78
CA HIS A 189 -6.85 -21.58 -3.37
C HIS A 189 -5.78 -20.86 -2.52
N PRO A 190 -6.17 -20.20 -1.42
CA PRO A 190 -5.23 -19.66 -0.45
C PRO A 190 -4.26 -20.72 0.07
N HIS A 191 -3.02 -20.31 0.35
CA HIS A 191 -2.03 -21.19 0.98
C HIS A 191 -2.57 -21.72 2.33
N PRO A 192 -2.44 -23.02 2.67
CA PRO A 192 -3.00 -23.60 3.90
C PRO A 192 -2.52 -22.91 5.19
N ALA A 193 -1.30 -22.39 5.19
CA ALA A 193 -0.72 -21.64 6.30
C ALA A 193 -1.21 -20.18 6.42
N ALA A 194 -2.16 -19.73 5.59
CA ALA A 194 -2.73 -18.38 5.70
C ALA A 194 -3.49 -18.22 7.04
N ARG A 195 -2.93 -17.42 7.95
CA ARG A 195 -3.45 -17.21 9.31
C ARG A 195 -4.27 -15.92 9.40
N THR A 196 -5.43 -16.03 10.03
CA THR A 196 -6.26 -14.87 10.40
C THR A 196 -5.58 -14.07 11.49
N ARG A 197 -5.49 -12.74 11.33
CA ARG A 197 -5.01 -11.82 12.38
C ARG A 197 -6.20 -11.17 13.09
N SER A 198 -6.08 -10.88 14.39
CA SER A 198 -7.10 -10.10 15.10
C SER A 198 -7.06 -8.62 14.70
N LYS A 199 -8.14 -7.87 14.94
CA LYS A 199 -8.17 -6.42 14.66
C LYS A 199 -7.14 -5.66 15.48
N GLU A 200 -6.92 -6.07 16.72
CA GLU A 200 -5.98 -5.50 17.68
C GLU A 200 -4.54 -5.71 17.21
N SER A 201 -4.22 -6.94 16.78
CA SER A 201 -2.92 -7.27 16.21
C SER A 201 -2.61 -6.41 14.97
N ARG A 202 -3.60 -6.26 14.07
CA ARG A 202 -3.50 -5.39 12.89
C ARG A 202 -3.25 -3.93 13.25
N SER A 203 -3.98 -3.40 14.24
CA SER A 203 -3.78 -2.03 14.73
C SER A 203 -2.41 -1.82 15.38
N ARG A 204 -1.92 -2.80 16.14
CA ARG A 204 -0.60 -2.75 16.76
C ARG A 204 0.51 -2.72 15.71
N ILE A 205 0.47 -3.63 14.72
CA ILE A 205 1.45 -3.68 13.62
C ILE A 205 1.48 -2.37 12.84
N ARG A 206 0.32 -1.74 12.59
CA ARG A 206 0.29 -0.41 11.94
C ARG A 206 1.03 0.64 12.75
N ARG A 207 0.77 0.73 14.06
CA ARG A 207 1.45 1.68 14.95
C ARG A 207 2.95 1.43 15.01
N GLU A 208 3.38 0.18 15.13
CA GLU A 208 4.80 -0.21 15.14
C GLU A 208 5.51 0.20 13.85
N ARG A 209 4.89 0.01 12.68
CA ARG A 209 5.48 0.40 11.39
C ARG A 209 5.61 1.91 11.22
N LEU A 210 4.60 2.67 11.66
CA LEU A 210 4.68 4.13 11.66
C LEU A 210 5.74 4.62 12.66
N ALA A 211 5.79 4.06 13.87
CA ALA A 211 6.82 4.41 14.85
C ALA A 211 8.24 4.11 14.33
N ALA A 212 8.43 2.96 13.66
CA ALA A 212 9.71 2.62 13.04
C ALA A 212 10.10 3.57 11.91
N TYR A 213 9.14 4.11 11.15
CA TYR A 213 9.41 5.13 10.14
C TYR A 213 10.01 6.41 10.76
N PHE A 214 9.46 6.86 11.89
CA PHE A 214 9.96 8.05 12.59
C PHE A 214 11.24 7.81 13.41
N ALA A 215 11.51 6.57 13.84
CA ALA A 215 12.69 6.23 14.65
C ALA A 215 13.99 6.11 13.83
N ASN A 216 13.90 5.77 12.54
CA ASN A 216 15.07 5.45 11.71
C ASN A 216 15.76 6.65 11.05
N ALA A 217 15.31 7.88 11.31
CA ALA A 217 15.92 9.09 10.79
C ALA A 217 16.25 10.04 11.95
N THR A 218 17.26 10.90 11.78
CA THR A 218 17.45 12.06 12.67
C THR A 218 16.34 13.05 12.32
N PRO A 219 15.24 13.10 13.08
CA PRO A 219 14.09 13.86 12.64
C PRO A 219 14.37 15.33 12.92
N ALA A 220 14.22 16.16 11.89
CA ALA A 220 14.23 17.60 12.06
C ALA A 220 12.88 18.03 12.66
N GLU A 221 12.93 18.92 13.64
CA GLU A 221 11.75 19.68 14.02
C GLU A 221 11.52 20.75 12.95
N MET A 222 10.28 20.87 12.50
CA MET A 222 9.90 21.73 11.39
C MET A 222 8.63 22.49 11.77
N LEU A 223 8.59 23.76 11.39
CA LEU A 223 7.41 24.61 11.46
C LEU A 223 6.89 24.83 10.05
N LEU A 224 5.57 24.70 9.89
CA LEU A 224 4.87 25.00 8.65
C LEU A 224 3.69 25.91 8.95
N HIS A 225 3.58 27.01 8.20
CA HIS A 225 2.46 27.94 8.32
C HIS A 225 1.31 27.53 7.39
N GLY A 226 0.07 27.60 7.89
CA GLY A 226 -1.11 27.10 7.19
C GLY A 226 -1.49 27.86 5.93
N ASP A 227 -0.93 29.05 5.70
CA ASP A 227 -1.09 29.87 4.50
C ASP A 227 -0.08 29.55 3.39
N GLU A 228 1.00 28.83 3.70
CA GLU A 228 2.04 28.44 2.74
C GLU A 228 1.67 27.19 1.92
N VAL A 229 0.70 26.40 2.41
CA VAL A 229 0.31 25.11 1.82
C VAL A 229 -1.20 24.88 1.84
N GLU A 230 -1.67 23.98 1.00
CA GLU A 230 -3.04 23.49 1.08
C GLU A 230 -3.19 22.41 2.15
N LEU A 231 -4.20 22.53 3.01
CA LEU A 231 -4.47 21.55 4.07
C LEU A 231 -5.68 20.69 3.69
N TYR A 232 -5.56 19.38 3.89
CA TYR A 232 -6.64 18.45 3.61
C TYR A 232 -6.85 17.44 4.75
N ARG A 233 -8.10 17.05 4.97
CA ARG A 233 -8.48 15.93 5.83
C ARG A 233 -9.53 15.10 5.11
N LEU A 234 -9.31 13.78 5.03
CA LEU A 234 -10.23 12.84 4.36
C LEU A 234 -10.64 13.26 2.93
N GLY A 235 -9.75 13.97 2.23
CA GLY A 235 -9.98 14.43 0.86
C GLY A 235 -10.60 15.83 0.73
N GLU A 236 -11.06 16.43 1.83
CA GLU A 236 -11.64 17.77 1.85
C GLU A 236 -10.61 18.83 2.25
N ARG A 237 -10.68 20.02 1.65
CA ARG A 237 -9.81 21.14 2.00
C ARG A 237 -10.25 21.74 3.33
N VAL A 238 -9.30 21.95 4.23
CA VAL A 238 -9.54 22.45 5.59
C VAL A 238 -8.69 23.67 5.91
N SER A 239 -8.91 24.26 7.08
CA SER A 239 -8.13 25.37 7.63
C SER A 239 -7.77 25.09 9.09
N LEU A 240 -6.56 25.43 9.51
CA LEU A 240 -6.09 25.26 10.89
C LEU A 240 -7.02 25.92 11.93
N ARG A 241 -7.72 27.00 11.55
CA ARG A 241 -8.67 27.69 12.45
C ARG A 241 -9.81 26.80 12.94
N HIS A 242 -10.15 25.74 12.20
CA HIS A 242 -11.25 24.83 12.50
C HIS A 242 -10.78 23.41 12.80
N GLU A 243 -9.47 23.21 12.95
CA GLU A 243 -8.88 21.89 13.12
C GLU A 243 -8.22 21.78 14.50
N GLN A 244 -8.45 20.66 15.19
CA GLN A 244 -7.74 20.32 16.41
C GLN A 244 -6.86 19.11 16.10
N LEU A 245 -5.58 19.37 15.88
CA LEU A 245 -4.58 18.32 15.69
C LEU A 245 -3.99 17.97 17.06
N ALA A 246 -4.23 16.74 17.50
CA ALA A 246 -3.58 16.23 18.69
C ALA A 246 -2.08 16.00 18.42
N ALA A 247 -1.26 16.20 19.44
CA ALA A 247 0.12 15.72 19.44
C ALA A 247 0.15 14.22 19.10
N GLY A 248 1.14 13.81 18.31
CA GLY A 248 1.26 12.46 17.77
C GLY A 248 0.45 12.20 16.50
N THR A 249 -0.36 13.15 16.02
CA THR A 249 -1.09 12.99 14.73
C THR A 249 -0.09 12.83 13.58
N VAL A 250 -0.29 11.81 12.75
CA VAL A 250 0.51 11.63 11.53
C VAL A 250 -0.03 12.51 10.41
N ILE A 251 0.84 13.24 9.73
CA ILE A 251 0.52 14.07 8.57
C ILE A 251 1.33 13.62 7.35
N GLY A 252 0.76 13.73 6.14
CA GLY A 252 1.47 13.54 4.88
C GLY A 252 1.96 14.89 4.34
N LEU A 253 3.24 14.98 3.98
CA LEU A 253 3.87 16.15 3.38
C LEU A 253 3.97 15.90 1.87
N ASN A 254 3.20 16.65 1.08
CA ASN A 254 2.92 16.29 -0.31
C ASN A 254 3.34 17.38 -1.31
N HIS A 255 3.79 16.93 -2.49
CA HIS A 255 3.88 17.73 -3.71
C HIS A 255 2.77 17.28 -4.67
N GLY A 256 1.69 18.06 -4.74
CA GLY A 256 0.47 17.63 -5.43
C GLY A 256 -0.13 16.38 -4.76
N ASP A 257 -0.25 15.28 -5.51
CA ASP A 257 -0.78 14.01 -5.00
C ASP A 257 0.30 13.04 -4.50
N GLU A 258 1.59 13.34 -4.72
CA GLU A 258 2.70 12.51 -4.23
C GLU A 258 3.09 12.93 -2.81
N THR A 259 3.29 11.95 -1.93
CA THR A 259 3.79 12.16 -0.58
C THR A 259 5.32 12.05 -0.57
N LEU A 260 5.98 13.15 -0.21
CA LEU A 260 7.44 13.24 -0.08
C LEU A 260 7.92 12.63 1.25
N GLY A 261 7.09 12.69 2.28
CA GLY A 261 7.38 12.14 3.60
C GLY A 261 6.20 12.28 4.55
N LEU A 262 6.31 11.67 5.73
CA LEU A 262 5.33 11.86 6.81
C LEU A 262 5.91 12.75 7.91
N GLY A 263 5.04 13.50 8.57
CA GLY A 263 5.32 14.27 9.78
C GLY A 263 4.55 13.71 10.97
N LEU A 264 5.11 13.89 12.17
CA LEU A 264 4.47 13.60 13.44
C LEU A 264 4.25 14.91 14.18
N VAL A 265 2.99 15.33 14.31
CA VAL A 265 2.61 16.58 14.96
C VAL A 265 3.10 16.58 16.40
N MET A 266 3.79 17.65 16.78
CA MET A 266 4.16 17.94 18.16
C MET A 266 3.11 18.87 18.75
N GLU A 267 2.87 19.99 18.07
CA GLU A 267 1.94 21.03 18.47
C GLU A 267 1.31 21.64 17.21
N ALA A 268 0.09 22.16 17.34
CA ALA A 268 -0.57 22.90 16.28
C ALA A 268 -1.45 23.99 16.90
N ASP A 269 -1.46 25.15 16.27
CA ASP A 269 -2.34 26.26 16.63
C ASP A 269 -3.14 26.72 15.40
N ARG A 270 -3.66 27.95 15.43
CA ARG A 270 -4.50 28.49 14.35
C ARG A 270 -3.71 28.95 13.14
N GLU A 271 -2.39 29.06 13.25
CA GLU A 271 -1.49 29.65 12.25
C GLU A 271 -0.48 28.63 11.72
N GLY A 272 0.00 27.71 12.56
CA GLY A 272 1.03 26.76 12.17
C GLY A 272 0.94 25.38 12.81
N ILE A 273 1.76 24.48 12.26
CA ILE A 273 1.96 23.12 12.74
C ILE A 273 3.44 22.93 13.00
N THR A 274 3.81 22.57 14.23
CA THR A 274 5.14 22.10 14.58
C THR A 274 5.14 20.58 14.58
N PHE A 275 6.06 19.97 13.84
CA PHE A 275 6.13 18.52 13.69
C PHE A 275 7.56 18.01 13.53
N ARG A 276 7.73 16.70 13.73
CA ARG A 276 8.98 15.98 13.45
C ARG A 276 8.84 15.17 12.17
N SER A 277 9.84 15.21 11.29
CA SER A 277 9.84 14.41 10.07
C SER A 277 11.22 13.83 9.76
N PRO A 278 11.29 12.61 9.20
CA PRO A 278 12.48 12.11 8.51
C PRO A 278 12.89 12.96 7.29
N LEU A 279 11.97 13.78 6.77
CA LEU A 279 12.23 14.65 5.63
C LEU A 279 13.21 15.77 6.05
N GLY A 280 14.34 15.88 5.34
CA GLY A 280 15.38 16.87 5.66
C GLY A 280 15.06 18.31 5.24
N SER A 281 14.00 18.54 4.46
CA SER A 281 13.62 19.87 3.96
C SER A 281 12.15 19.92 3.55
N LEU A 282 11.49 21.07 3.71
CA LEU A 282 10.13 21.32 3.22
C LEU A 282 10.09 21.75 1.74
N ALA A 283 11.24 21.78 1.06
CA ALA A 283 11.30 22.12 -0.36
C ALA A 283 10.37 21.22 -1.18
N GLY A 284 9.46 21.85 -1.93
CA GLY A 284 8.47 21.14 -2.74
C GLY A 284 7.19 20.73 -2.01
N VAL A 285 7.13 20.84 -0.67
CA VAL A 285 5.86 20.63 0.06
C VAL A 285 4.89 21.76 -0.30
N LYS A 286 3.74 21.39 -0.87
CA LYS A 286 2.66 22.31 -1.27
C LYS A 286 1.32 21.94 -0.66
N ARG A 287 1.21 20.73 -0.13
CA ARG A 287 -0.01 20.19 0.45
C ARG A 287 0.32 19.38 1.69
N VAL A 288 -0.51 19.49 2.73
CA VAL A 288 -0.46 18.65 3.92
C VAL A 288 -1.76 17.89 4.08
N VAL A 289 -1.68 16.58 4.28
CA VAL A 289 -2.85 15.71 4.52
C VAL A 289 -2.85 15.23 5.95
N PHE A 290 -3.90 15.53 6.70
CA PHE A 290 -4.05 15.15 8.10
C PHE A 290 -4.53 13.70 8.25
N GLY A 291 -3.85 12.95 9.11
CA GLY A 291 -4.23 11.61 9.52
C GLY A 291 -5.37 11.59 10.55
N ASP A 292 -6.00 10.42 10.68
CA ASP A 292 -6.97 10.08 11.72
C ASP A 292 -6.38 9.23 12.85
N VAL A 293 -5.07 8.98 12.83
CA VAL A 293 -4.32 8.25 13.85
C VAL A 293 -3.30 9.15 14.51
N ALA A 294 -3.27 9.10 15.85
CA ALA A 294 -2.16 9.59 16.67
C ALA A 294 -1.33 8.41 17.20
N LEU A 295 -0.01 8.58 17.25
CA LEU A 295 0.95 7.59 17.78
C LEU A 295 1.29 7.83 19.25
#